data_AF-A0A7S4Q3Z4-F1
#
_entry.id   AF-A0A7S4Q3Z4-F1
#
_cell.length_a   1.000
_cell.length_b   1.000
_cell.length_c   1.000
_cell.angle_alpha   90.00
_cell.angle_beta   90.00
_cell.angle_gamma   90.00
#
_symmetry.space_group_name_H-M   'P 1'
#
loop_
_entity.id
_entity.type
_entity.pdbx_description
1 polymer ?
#
loop_
_entity_poly.entity_id
_entity_poly.type
_entity_poly.pdbx_seq_one_letter_code
_entity_poly.pdbx_strand_id
1 'polypeptide(L)'
;CNWNIPRSYCKDMTSGAADQTFVTDRERTSAFSPYVAPVSSVACQGASGTPLSVPAIAGRCQAGGITGEIDCGLGAEMDFRVSWTTDCAQNKVDFVLSARRSGAGWFALGLHDAGTAAAKVDLTPTRMSGADIVQVSAAAGTMRDGVGIGYTSPRAKSSTVATLVSTESARGRWKASFSRPFSSSQGVSFAADGFVWMMCAYRSGTNDLDTKHHAAHAISATRISLFGGVAESTRYVASSQGSSPGPNPSPAPGTSPGPGPGPTSGTGPSATPGAAPTPRASGPASMPAPAPGPPPAAAPSKNRESQDMISSVQLVVEGIDYVRLSANAFIFDNFRTAVKASLAAFFQGVTKTMVSVVLSAGSVRVAATVIGKGSSSDAVRNMTSSLQSASVQDSFSQLLVEQVRAVPSIAICQSGAVAVSGVNATVFQIGGSTSSAGRRGVLSTLLAAIAAALAVAVALGAPP
;
A
#
# COMPACT_ATOMS: atom_id res chain seq x y z
N CYS A 1 -1.09 26.26 -0.39
CA CYS A 1 -2.34 25.94 -1.12
C CYS A 1 -2.47 24.42 -1.24
N ASN A 2 -3.65 23.85 -0.99
CA ASN A 2 -3.89 22.43 -1.20
C ASN A 2 -4.24 22.20 -2.68
N TRP A 3 -3.39 21.45 -3.39
CA TRP A 3 -3.54 21.20 -4.83
C TRP A 3 -4.61 20.14 -5.17
N ASN A 4 -5.22 19.53 -4.16
CA ASN A 4 -6.14 18.39 -4.29
C ASN A 4 -7.63 18.78 -4.25
N ILE A 5 -7.98 20.03 -4.60
CA ILE A 5 -9.36 20.51 -4.64
C ILE A 5 -9.93 20.31 -6.05
N PRO A 6 -11.13 19.70 -6.21
CA PRO A 6 -11.85 19.69 -7.49
C PRO A 6 -12.04 21.12 -8.04
N ARG A 7 -11.56 21.38 -9.25
CA ARG A 7 -11.56 22.73 -9.85
C ARG A 7 -12.96 23.33 -10.12
N SER A 8 -14.02 22.54 -9.97
CA SER A 8 -15.43 23.00 -9.99
C SER A 8 -15.76 24.06 -8.94
N TYR A 9 -14.89 24.29 -7.94
CA TYR A 9 -15.04 25.32 -6.91
C TYR A 9 -14.25 26.62 -7.18
N CYS A 10 -13.74 26.82 -8.41
CA CYS A 10 -13.11 28.06 -8.86
C CYS A 10 -14.16 28.95 -9.57
N LYS A 11 -14.44 30.13 -9.00
CA LYS A 11 -15.53 31.03 -9.42
C LYS A 11 -15.40 31.54 -10.86
N ASP A 12 -14.18 31.59 -11.39
CA ASP A 12 -13.90 32.14 -12.73
C ASP A 12 -14.13 31.14 -13.86
N MET A 13 -14.35 29.85 -13.54
CA MET A 13 -14.57 28.77 -14.53
C MET A 13 -16.01 28.27 -14.63
N THR A 14 -17.00 28.99 -14.06
CA THR A 14 -18.43 28.74 -14.33
C THR A 14 -18.92 29.39 -15.64
N SER A 15 -18.03 30.08 -16.38
CA SER A 15 -18.34 30.59 -17.72
C SER A 15 -18.23 29.47 -18.76
N GLY A 16 -19.13 29.43 -19.75
CA GLY A 16 -19.13 28.42 -20.80
C GLY A 16 -17.88 28.41 -21.70
N ALA A 17 -17.01 29.42 -21.58
CA ALA A 17 -15.71 29.46 -22.26
C ALA A 17 -14.64 28.58 -21.57
N ALA A 18 -14.80 28.25 -20.28
CA ALA A 18 -13.80 27.46 -19.53
C ALA A 18 -13.70 25.99 -20.01
N ASP A 19 -14.74 25.45 -20.64
CA ASP A 19 -14.69 24.11 -21.25
C ASP A 19 -13.77 24.08 -22.50
N GLN A 20 -13.43 25.25 -23.08
CA GLN A 20 -12.47 25.37 -24.19
C GLN A 20 -11.01 25.52 -23.73
N THR A 21 -10.75 25.70 -22.43
CA THR A 21 -9.37 25.79 -21.89
C THR A 21 -8.72 24.44 -21.55
N PHE A 22 -9.41 23.32 -21.78
CA PHE A 22 -8.82 21.98 -21.70
C PHE A 22 -8.44 21.50 -23.10
N VAL A 23 -7.19 21.07 -23.28
CA VAL A 23 -6.70 20.64 -24.59
C VAL A 23 -7.10 19.18 -24.87
N THR A 24 -7.30 18.36 -23.82
CA THR A 24 -7.71 16.94 -23.95
C THR A 24 -8.45 16.39 -22.72
N ASP A 25 -9.23 15.31 -22.90
CA ASP A 25 -9.84 14.52 -21.81
C ASP A 25 -8.83 13.91 -20.80
N ARG A 26 -7.53 13.93 -21.12
CA ARG A 26 -6.45 13.51 -20.22
C ARG A 26 -6.36 14.43 -18.99
N GLU A 27 -6.48 15.74 -19.18
CA GLU A 27 -6.43 16.72 -18.09
C GLU A 27 -7.64 16.61 -17.15
N ARG A 28 -8.78 16.20 -17.72
CA ARG A 28 -10.04 15.91 -17.02
C ARG A 28 -9.96 14.67 -16.13
N THR A 29 -9.06 13.72 -16.43
CA THR A 29 -8.91 12.43 -15.70
C THR A 29 -7.70 12.39 -14.78
N SER A 30 -6.55 12.97 -15.14
CA SER A 30 -5.33 12.91 -14.31
C SER A 30 -5.28 13.89 -13.14
N ALA A 31 -6.16 14.88 -13.07
CA ALA A 31 -6.23 15.86 -11.98
C ALA A 31 -6.88 15.31 -10.68
N PHE A 32 -7.34 14.05 -10.68
CA PHE A 32 -8.17 13.45 -9.63
C PHE A 32 -7.55 12.22 -8.95
N SER A 33 -6.23 12.18 -8.79
CA SER A 33 -5.58 11.36 -7.75
C SER A 33 -5.26 12.25 -6.54
N PRO A 34 -6.26 12.62 -5.69
CA PRO A 34 -5.95 13.41 -4.52
C PRO A 34 -5.12 12.55 -3.56
N TYR A 35 -3.90 12.98 -3.29
CA TYR A 35 -3.26 12.63 -2.04
C TYR A 35 -4.03 13.33 -0.92
N VAL A 36 -5.15 12.73 -0.50
CA VAL A 36 -5.85 13.15 0.71
C VAL A 36 -4.92 12.82 1.86
N ALA A 37 -4.04 13.77 2.21
CA ALA A 37 -3.43 13.79 3.52
C ALA A 37 -4.58 13.62 4.51
N PRO A 38 -4.55 12.58 5.38
CA PRO A 38 -5.69 12.28 6.24
C PRO A 38 -6.07 13.53 7.00
N VAL A 39 -7.37 13.77 7.16
CA VAL A 39 -7.86 14.98 7.83
C VAL A 39 -7.46 14.89 9.29
N SER A 40 -6.26 15.38 9.57
CA SER A 40 -5.69 15.50 10.89
C SER A 40 -6.68 16.31 11.72
N SER A 41 -7.16 15.71 12.81
CA SER A 41 -8.00 16.43 13.78
C SER A 41 -7.25 17.60 14.41
N VAL A 42 -5.91 17.58 14.35
CA VAL A 42 -5.09 18.77 14.45
C VAL A 42 -5.24 19.54 13.14
N ALA A 43 -6.07 20.59 13.15
CA ALA A 43 -6.09 21.61 12.10
C ALA A 43 -4.65 21.97 11.72
N CYS A 44 -4.35 22.06 10.42
CA CYS A 44 -2.99 22.28 9.91
C CYS A 44 -2.30 23.37 10.75
N GLN A 45 -1.26 23.01 11.52
CA GLN A 45 -0.67 23.95 12.48
C GLN A 45 -0.10 25.15 11.73
N GLY A 46 -0.73 26.32 11.89
CA GLY A 46 -0.44 27.55 11.14
C GLY A 46 -1.45 27.94 10.06
N ALA A 47 -2.50 27.15 9.79
CA ALA A 47 -3.60 27.56 8.92
C ALA A 47 -4.53 28.55 9.63
N SER A 48 -4.36 29.84 9.34
CA SER A 48 -5.31 30.89 9.71
C SER A 48 -6.46 30.94 8.69
N GLY A 49 -7.70 31.04 9.18
CA GLY A 49 -8.88 31.18 8.33
C GLY A 49 -10.11 30.46 8.87
N THR A 50 -11.26 30.73 8.23
CA THR A 50 -12.51 30.01 8.53
C THR A 50 -12.49 28.64 7.84
N PRO A 51 -12.77 27.53 8.54
CA PRO A 51 -12.95 26.23 7.90
C PRO A 51 -14.23 26.25 7.05
N LEU A 52 -14.07 26.10 5.74
CA LEU A 52 -15.15 25.89 4.80
C LEU A 52 -15.18 24.40 4.41
N SER A 53 -16.30 23.74 4.65
CA SER A 53 -16.54 22.41 4.09
C SER A 53 -16.51 22.48 2.57
N VAL A 54 -15.76 21.58 1.94
CA VAL A 54 -15.81 21.32 0.50
C VAL A 54 -16.68 20.07 0.34
N PRO A 55 -17.94 20.21 -0.15
CA PRO A 55 -18.79 19.06 -0.38
C PRO A 55 -18.10 18.09 -1.33
N ALA A 56 -18.12 16.81 -0.97
CA ALA A 56 -17.67 15.77 -1.87
C ALA A 56 -18.62 15.72 -3.07
N ILE A 57 -18.05 15.42 -4.23
CA ILE A 57 -18.80 15.39 -5.47
C ILE A 57 -19.58 14.07 -5.49
N ALA A 58 -20.90 14.20 -5.57
CA ALA A 58 -21.79 13.08 -5.86
C ALA A 58 -21.30 12.43 -7.16
N GLY A 59 -21.08 11.12 -7.11
CA GLY A 59 -20.60 10.41 -8.27
C GLY A 59 -21.67 10.31 -9.36
N ARG A 60 -21.29 9.72 -10.47
CA ARG A 60 -22.22 9.16 -11.45
C ARG A 60 -21.65 7.82 -11.88
N CYS A 61 -22.50 6.88 -12.30
CA CYS A 61 -21.97 5.67 -12.87
C CYS A 61 -21.25 5.96 -14.19
N GLN A 62 -20.02 5.48 -14.32
CA GLN A 62 -19.17 5.66 -15.50
C GLN A 62 -18.61 4.32 -15.97
N ALA A 63 -18.48 4.17 -17.28
CA ALA A 63 -17.74 3.06 -17.87
C ALA A 63 -16.24 3.19 -17.54
N GLY A 64 -15.57 2.06 -17.29
CA GLY A 64 -14.12 2.00 -16.96
C GLY A 64 -13.80 1.72 -15.50
N GLY A 65 -14.79 1.80 -14.60
CA GLY A 65 -14.62 1.56 -13.17
C GLY A 65 -14.07 2.80 -12.44
N ILE A 66 -14.60 3.08 -11.24
CA ILE A 66 -14.24 4.28 -10.47
C ILE A 66 -13.45 3.86 -9.24
N THR A 67 -12.18 4.24 -9.17
CA THR A 67 -11.28 3.86 -8.08
C THR A 67 -11.13 4.94 -7.03
N GLY A 68 -10.98 4.56 -5.77
CA GLY A 68 -10.55 5.46 -4.69
C GLY A 68 -9.68 4.75 -3.66
N GLU A 69 -8.98 5.53 -2.83
CA GLU A 69 -8.18 5.05 -1.70
C GLU A 69 -8.30 6.03 -0.51
N ILE A 70 -8.32 5.48 0.70
CA ILE A 70 -8.21 6.25 1.94
C ILE A 70 -7.31 5.53 2.97
N ASP A 71 -6.53 6.30 3.72
CA ASP A 71 -5.77 5.84 4.89
C ASP A 71 -6.68 5.84 6.11
N CYS A 72 -6.79 4.71 6.80
CA CYS A 72 -7.61 4.54 8.00
C CYS A 72 -7.15 5.35 9.22
N GLY A 73 -5.95 5.95 9.18
CA GLY A 73 -5.41 6.76 10.28
C GLY A 73 -4.95 5.96 11.50
N LEU A 74 -4.72 4.63 11.37
CA LEU A 74 -4.29 3.77 12.48
C LEU A 74 -2.78 3.86 12.79
N GLY A 75 -2.15 4.99 12.48
CA GLY A 75 -0.72 5.24 12.66
C GLY A 75 0.17 4.65 11.54
N ALA A 76 1.33 5.29 11.35
CA ALA A 76 2.28 4.97 10.27
C ALA A 76 2.91 3.56 10.40
N GLU A 77 2.88 2.96 11.58
CA GLU A 77 3.33 1.57 11.78
C GLU A 77 2.39 0.56 11.09
N MET A 78 1.08 0.83 11.16
CA MET A 78 0.06 -0.04 10.61
C MET A 78 -0.20 0.20 9.12
N ASP A 79 -0.16 1.47 8.67
CA ASP A 79 -0.40 1.85 7.27
C ASP A 79 -1.62 1.12 6.68
N PHE A 80 -2.72 1.11 7.45
CA PHE A 80 -3.96 0.44 7.06
C PHE A 80 -4.71 1.35 6.08
N ARG A 81 -4.84 0.88 4.84
CA ARG A 81 -5.52 1.53 3.74
C ARG A 81 -6.73 0.72 3.31
N VAL A 82 -7.75 1.42 2.86
CA VAL A 82 -8.89 0.87 2.12
C VAL A 82 -8.86 1.51 0.74
N SER A 83 -8.69 0.70 -0.29
CA SER A 83 -8.99 1.12 -1.66
C SER A 83 -10.22 0.38 -2.17
N TRP A 84 -10.87 0.94 -3.19
CA TRP A 84 -12.05 0.35 -3.81
C TRP A 84 -12.08 0.62 -5.30
N THR A 85 -12.82 -0.23 -6.03
CA THR A 85 -13.16 -0.07 -7.43
C THR A 85 -14.66 -0.30 -7.60
N THR A 86 -15.37 0.72 -8.05
CA THR A 86 -16.81 0.70 -8.31
C THR A 86 -17.07 0.32 -9.77
N ASP A 87 -17.60 -0.89 -10.00
CA ASP A 87 -17.96 -1.39 -11.33
C ASP A 87 -19.47 -1.23 -11.55
N CYS A 88 -19.79 -0.24 -12.37
CA CYS A 88 -21.15 0.11 -12.76
C CYS A 88 -21.80 -0.85 -13.77
N ALA A 89 -21.02 -1.62 -14.52
CA ALA A 89 -21.57 -2.63 -15.43
C ALA A 89 -22.00 -3.88 -14.64
N GLN A 90 -21.26 -4.22 -13.59
CA GLN A 90 -21.55 -5.36 -12.70
C GLN A 90 -22.37 -4.98 -11.45
N ASN A 91 -22.73 -3.71 -11.28
CA ASN A 91 -23.46 -3.16 -10.12
C ASN A 91 -22.83 -3.55 -8.76
N LYS A 92 -21.51 -3.40 -8.63
CA LYS A 92 -20.75 -3.83 -7.45
C LYS A 92 -19.59 -2.88 -7.10
N VAL A 93 -19.12 -2.96 -5.87
CA VAL A 93 -17.87 -2.35 -5.41
C VAL A 93 -16.93 -3.46 -4.93
N ASP A 94 -15.74 -3.52 -5.52
CA ASP A 94 -14.64 -4.38 -5.08
C ASP A 94 -13.75 -3.59 -4.13
N PHE A 95 -13.66 -4.00 -2.86
CA PHE A 95 -12.82 -3.37 -1.83
C PHE A 95 -11.52 -4.15 -1.64
N VAL A 96 -10.44 -3.42 -1.34
CA VAL A 96 -9.14 -3.98 -0.94
C VAL A 96 -8.69 -3.34 0.38
N LEU A 97 -8.65 -4.17 1.41
CA LEU A 97 -8.09 -3.84 2.72
C LEU A 97 -6.60 -4.17 2.69
N SER A 98 -5.72 -3.24 3.08
CA SER A 98 -4.27 -3.44 3.04
C SER A 98 -3.59 -2.83 4.26
N ALA A 99 -2.82 -3.60 5.05
CA ALA A 99 -2.03 -3.06 6.16
C ALA A 99 -0.62 -3.66 6.24
N ARG A 100 0.33 -2.88 6.75
CA ARG A 100 1.71 -3.31 7.05
C ARG A 100 1.74 -4.02 8.39
N ARG A 101 2.19 -5.29 8.43
CA ARG A 101 2.27 -6.08 9.67
C ARG A 101 3.00 -7.43 9.59
N SER A 102 3.42 -7.94 10.76
CA SER A 102 3.87 -9.32 11.00
C SER A 102 2.93 -10.12 11.93
N GLY A 103 2.55 -11.33 11.52
CA GLY A 103 1.80 -12.30 12.35
C GLY A 103 0.26 -12.22 12.28
N ALA A 104 -0.41 -13.21 12.90
CA ALA A 104 -1.87 -13.45 12.87
C ALA A 104 -2.72 -12.23 13.26
N GLY A 105 -3.80 -11.97 12.52
CA GLY A 105 -4.62 -10.75 12.63
C GLY A 105 -5.88 -10.77 11.78
N TRP A 106 -6.70 -9.73 11.95
CA TRP A 106 -7.83 -9.43 11.08
C TRP A 106 -8.04 -7.92 10.90
N PHE A 107 -8.68 -7.56 9.79
CA PHE A 107 -9.10 -6.21 9.43
C PHE A 107 -10.63 -6.14 9.41
N ALA A 108 -11.21 -4.97 9.62
CA ALA A 108 -12.62 -4.76 9.35
C ALA A 108 -12.87 -3.40 8.69
N LEU A 109 -13.79 -3.42 7.72
CA LEU A 109 -14.41 -2.24 7.15
C LEU A 109 -15.84 -2.13 7.67
N GLY A 110 -16.15 -1.02 8.33
CA GLY A 110 -17.51 -0.63 8.69
C GLY A 110 -18.00 0.48 7.75
N LEU A 111 -19.25 0.39 7.32
CA LEU A 111 -19.92 1.38 6.47
C LEU A 111 -21.25 1.80 7.09
N HIS A 112 -21.54 3.10 7.07
CA HIS A 112 -22.89 3.64 7.25
C HIS A 112 -23.31 4.42 6.02
N ASP A 113 -24.62 4.53 5.81
CA ASP A 113 -25.18 5.55 4.93
C ASP A 113 -24.88 6.94 5.51
N ALA A 114 -24.42 7.85 4.64
CA ALA A 114 -24.17 9.25 4.95
C ALA A 114 -25.07 10.21 4.15
N GLY A 115 -26.10 9.65 3.52
CA GLY A 115 -27.09 10.33 2.71
C GLY A 115 -26.54 10.76 1.35
N THR A 116 -27.13 11.81 0.78
CA THR A 116 -26.76 12.37 -0.52
C THR A 116 -26.10 13.74 -0.36
N ALA A 117 -25.73 14.39 -1.47
CA ALA A 117 -25.19 15.75 -1.45
C ALA A 117 -26.22 16.76 -0.93
N ALA A 118 -27.52 16.53 -1.19
CA ALA A 118 -28.62 17.39 -0.76
C ALA A 118 -29.18 17.04 0.63
N ALA A 119 -29.12 15.77 1.03
CA ALA A 119 -29.66 15.28 2.31
C ALA A 119 -28.58 14.49 3.07
N LYS A 120 -27.82 15.17 3.94
CA LYS A 120 -26.79 14.56 4.77
C LYS A 120 -27.42 13.73 5.90
N VAL A 121 -26.94 12.50 6.08
CA VAL A 121 -27.22 11.68 7.27
C VAL A 121 -26.02 11.75 8.20
N ASP A 122 -26.24 12.19 9.45
CA ASP A 122 -25.18 12.25 10.45
C ASP A 122 -24.81 10.87 11.00
N LEU A 123 -23.52 10.66 11.26
CA LEU A 123 -23.01 9.41 11.84
C LEU A 123 -23.56 9.20 13.26
N THR A 124 -24.08 8.00 13.53
CA THR A 124 -24.65 7.65 14.83
C THR A 124 -23.63 7.83 15.98
N PRO A 125 -24.04 8.30 17.18
CA PRO A 125 -23.11 8.53 18.30
C PRO A 125 -22.33 7.27 18.69
N THR A 126 -23.03 6.15 18.79
CA THR A 126 -22.43 4.81 18.89
C THR A 126 -22.01 4.35 17.49
N ARG A 127 -20.93 4.95 16.95
CA ARG A 127 -20.45 4.78 15.56
C ARG A 127 -20.48 3.36 14.97
N MET A 128 -20.36 2.32 15.79
CA MET A 128 -20.41 0.91 15.37
C MET A 128 -21.83 0.30 15.31
N SER A 129 -22.83 0.93 15.91
CA SER A 129 -24.21 0.41 16.01
C SER A 129 -24.99 0.67 14.72
N GLY A 130 -25.50 -0.38 14.09
CA GLY A 130 -26.17 -0.33 12.78
C GLY A 130 -25.22 -0.37 11.58
N ALA A 131 -23.91 -0.32 11.82
CA ALA A 131 -22.89 -0.32 10.77
C ALA A 131 -22.91 -1.64 9.98
N ASP A 132 -22.77 -1.56 8.67
CA ASP A 132 -22.50 -2.72 7.82
C ASP A 132 -21.01 -3.06 7.92
N ILE A 133 -20.67 -4.23 8.48
CA ILE A 133 -19.29 -4.57 8.81
C ILE A 133 -18.85 -5.86 8.11
N VAL A 134 -17.78 -5.75 7.33
CA VAL A 134 -17.02 -6.89 6.79
C VAL A 134 -15.72 -7.02 7.59
N GLN A 135 -15.54 -8.14 8.29
CA GLN A 135 -14.27 -8.52 8.93
C GLN A 135 -13.57 -9.58 8.09
N VAL A 136 -12.25 -9.49 7.90
CA VAL A 136 -11.45 -10.49 7.18
C VAL A 136 -10.19 -10.87 7.96
N SER A 137 -9.97 -12.17 8.18
CA SER A 137 -8.67 -12.69 8.62
C SER A 137 -7.88 -13.20 7.42
N ALA A 138 -6.93 -12.40 6.94
CA ALA A 138 -6.21 -12.72 5.70
C ALA A 138 -5.21 -13.90 5.82
N ALA A 139 -4.94 -14.42 7.03
CA ALA A 139 -4.21 -15.68 7.20
C ALA A 139 -5.11 -16.91 7.27
N ALA A 140 -6.31 -16.79 7.82
CA ALA A 140 -7.27 -17.88 7.83
C ALA A 140 -7.98 -18.02 6.47
N GLY A 141 -7.95 -16.99 5.62
CA GLY A 141 -8.73 -16.95 4.38
C GLY A 141 -10.23 -16.83 4.65
N THR A 142 -10.62 -16.33 5.83
CA THR A 142 -12.01 -16.28 6.29
C THR A 142 -12.52 -14.85 6.41
N MET A 143 -13.83 -14.69 6.21
CA MET A 143 -14.54 -13.42 6.30
C MET A 143 -15.81 -13.59 7.12
N ARG A 144 -16.20 -12.55 7.85
CA ARG A 144 -17.54 -12.40 8.43
C ARG A 144 -18.19 -11.16 7.85
N ASP A 145 -19.42 -11.30 7.38
CA ASP A 145 -20.30 -10.19 7.00
C ASP A 145 -21.40 -10.04 8.06
N GLY A 146 -21.53 -8.83 8.63
CA GLY A 146 -22.28 -8.61 9.85
C GLY A 146 -22.84 -7.20 9.98
N VAL A 147 -23.70 -7.03 10.99
CA VAL A 147 -24.19 -5.73 11.43
C VAL A 147 -23.61 -5.43 12.80
N GLY A 148 -22.97 -4.27 12.94
CA GLY A 148 -22.42 -3.83 14.21
C GLY A 148 -23.52 -3.51 15.22
N ILE A 149 -23.30 -3.90 16.46
CA ILE A 149 -24.25 -3.76 17.59
C ILE A 149 -23.59 -3.00 18.75
N GLY A 150 -22.77 -2.01 18.42
CA GLY A 150 -21.90 -1.27 19.34
C GLY A 150 -20.44 -1.76 19.29
N TYR A 151 -19.68 -1.52 20.35
CA TYR A 151 -18.24 -1.87 20.44
C TYR A 151 -18.03 -3.33 20.88
N THR A 152 -18.70 -4.24 20.18
CA THR A 152 -18.72 -5.69 20.34
C THR A 152 -18.59 -6.35 18.96
N SER A 153 -18.40 -7.66 18.94
CA SER A 153 -18.25 -8.43 17.70
C SER A 153 -19.52 -8.32 16.85
N PRO A 154 -19.41 -8.04 15.53
CA PRO A 154 -20.58 -7.87 14.67
C PRO A 154 -21.48 -9.10 14.70
N ARG A 155 -22.79 -8.85 14.85
CA ARG A 155 -23.81 -9.90 14.70
C ARG A 155 -23.84 -10.31 13.24
N ALA A 156 -23.71 -11.59 12.94
CA ALA A 156 -23.81 -12.08 11.57
C ALA A 156 -25.13 -11.63 10.91
N LYS A 157 -25.08 -11.26 9.63
CA LYS A 157 -26.29 -11.04 8.81
C LYS A 157 -27.01 -12.38 8.61
N SER A 158 -28.33 -12.34 8.39
CA SER A 158 -29.07 -13.56 8.00
C SER A 158 -28.87 -13.92 6.52
N SER A 159 -28.26 -13.03 5.73
CA SER A 159 -27.77 -13.27 4.39
C SER A 159 -26.46 -12.50 4.18
N THR A 160 -25.41 -13.19 3.73
CA THR A 160 -24.12 -12.57 3.39
C THR A 160 -24.23 -11.81 2.08
N VAL A 161 -23.90 -10.53 2.09
CA VAL A 161 -23.96 -9.61 0.95
C VAL A 161 -22.56 -9.37 0.38
N ALA A 162 -21.54 -9.34 1.24
CA ALA A 162 -20.14 -9.33 0.81
C ALA A 162 -19.66 -10.75 0.46
N THR A 163 -18.78 -10.84 -0.54
CA THR A 163 -18.11 -12.08 -0.97
C THR A 163 -16.59 -11.91 -0.94
N LEU A 164 -15.88 -12.76 -0.21
CA LEU A 164 -14.41 -12.74 -0.16
C LEU A 164 -13.84 -13.15 -1.52
N VAL A 165 -12.97 -12.33 -2.10
CA VAL A 165 -12.35 -12.57 -3.41
C VAL A 165 -10.95 -13.14 -3.27
N SER A 166 -10.12 -12.56 -2.39
CA SER A 166 -8.75 -13.05 -2.18
C SER A 166 -8.15 -12.56 -0.86
N THR A 167 -7.12 -13.27 -0.40
CA THR A 167 -6.29 -12.86 0.75
C THR A 167 -4.82 -13.11 0.43
N GLU A 168 -3.96 -12.13 0.71
CA GLU A 168 -2.52 -12.19 0.46
C GLU A 168 -1.76 -11.76 1.73
N SER A 169 -0.68 -12.47 2.08
CA SER A 169 0.29 -12.02 3.08
C SER A 169 1.70 -12.09 2.49
N ALA A 170 2.24 -10.96 2.06
CA ALA A 170 3.52 -10.84 1.39
C ALA A 170 4.37 -9.70 1.97
N ARG A 171 5.67 -9.96 2.18
CA ARG A 171 6.67 -8.94 2.61
C ARG A 171 6.30 -8.13 3.86
N GLY A 172 5.57 -8.74 4.81
CA GLY A 172 5.09 -8.03 5.99
C GLY A 172 3.99 -7.01 5.67
N ARG A 173 3.21 -7.26 4.62
CA ARG A 173 1.97 -6.56 4.29
C ARG A 173 0.87 -7.59 4.05
N TRP A 174 -0.30 -7.32 4.58
CA TRP A 174 -1.48 -8.17 4.46
C TRP A 174 -2.47 -7.45 3.57
N LYS A 175 -3.12 -8.19 2.67
CA LYS A 175 -4.20 -7.72 1.84
C LYS A 175 -5.38 -8.67 1.92
N ALA A 176 -6.58 -8.12 1.89
CA ALA A 176 -7.83 -8.85 1.74
C ALA A 176 -8.70 -8.10 0.73
N SER A 177 -9.18 -8.79 -0.30
CA SER A 177 -10.09 -8.24 -1.29
C SER A 177 -11.45 -8.90 -1.16
N PHE A 178 -12.52 -8.12 -1.17
CA PHE A 178 -13.90 -8.63 -1.17
C PHE A 178 -14.78 -7.77 -2.07
N SER A 179 -15.80 -8.40 -2.66
CA SER A 179 -16.78 -7.75 -3.52
C SER A 179 -18.09 -7.55 -2.78
N ARG A 180 -18.84 -6.50 -3.11
CA ARG A 180 -20.17 -6.23 -2.55
C ARG A 180 -21.07 -5.59 -3.60
N PRO A 181 -22.30 -6.09 -3.85
CA PRO A 181 -23.24 -5.47 -4.76
C PRO A 181 -23.68 -4.08 -4.27
N PHE A 182 -24.20 -3.25 -5.18
CA PHE A 182 -24.79 -1.96 -4.85
C PHE A 182 -26.02 -2.12 -3.96
N SER A 183 -26.97 -2.97 -4.38
CA SER A 183 -28.16 -3.27 -3.59
C SER A 183 -27.85 -4.26 -2.47
N SER A 184 -28.26 -3.94 -1.25
CA SER A 184 -28.15 -4.81 -0.09
C SER A 184 -29.50 -5.02 0.57
N SER A 185 -29.83 -6.28 0.88
CA SER A 185 -30.98 -6.63 1.72
C SER A 185 -30.73 -6.40 3.21
N GLN A 186 -29.46 -6.30 3.64
CA GLN A 186 -29.07 -6.08 5.04
C GLN A 186 -27.80 -5.21 5.13
N GLY A 187 -27.98 -4.00 5.67
CA GLY A 187 -26.94 -2.97 5.78
C GLY A 187 -27.03 -1.94 4.66
N VAL A 188 -25.92 -1.30 4.32
CA VAL A 188 -25.89 -0.08 3.47
C VAL A 188 -26.12 -0.44 1.99
N SER A 189 -27.06 0.20 1.30
CA SER A 189 -27.10 0.14 -0.17
C SER A 189 -26.29 1.29 -0.77
N PHE A 190 -25.64 1.07 -1.90
CA PHE A 190 -24.81 2.07 -2.58
C PHE A 190 -25.57 2.68 -3.75
N ALA A 191 -25.71 4.02 -3.75
CA ALA A 191 -26.30 4.81 -4.84
C ALA A 191 -25.25 5.75 -5.43
N ALA A 192 -25.39 6.12 -6.70
CA ALA A 192 -24.39 6.92 -7.42
C ALA A 192 -24.18 8.33 -6.80
N ASP A 193 -25.27 8.92 -6.30
CA ASP A 193 -25.32 10.20 -5.58
C ASP A 193 -25.21 10.06 -4.05
N GLY A 194 -25.12 8.82 -3.56
CA GLY A 194 -24.99 8.47 -2.16
C GLY A 194 -23.55 8.51 -1.65
N PHE A 195 -23.42 8.75 -0.36
CA PHE A 195 -22.14 8.78 0.34
C PHE A 195 -22.16 7.79 1.50
N VAL A 196 -20.97 7.34 1.92
CA VAL A 196 -20.81 6.48 3.10
C VAL A 196 -19.94 7.14 4.16
N TRP A 197 -20.23 6.87 5.43
CA TRP A 197 -19.23 7.01 6.49
C TRP A 197 -18.43 5.72 6.56
N MET A 198 -17.12 5.82 6.55
CA MET A 198 -16.23 4.66 6.56
C MET A 198 -15.52 4.54 7.91
N MET A 199 -15.46 3.33 8.45
CA MET A 199 -14.72 3.01 9.67
C MET A 199 -13.76 1.87 9.42
N CYS A 200 -12.57 1.98 10.00
CA CYS A 200 -11.59 0.91 10.05
C CYS A 200 -11.45 0.39 11.48
N ALA A 201 -11.47 -0.93 11.62
CA ALA A 201 -10.96 -1.59 12.80
C ALA A 201 -9.89 -2.60 12.42
N TYR A 202 -8.97 -2.84 13.34
CA TYR A 202 -7.86 -3.75 13.14
C TYR A 202 -7.54 -4.47 14.45
N ARG A 203 -7.19 -5.75 14.35
CA ARG A 203 -6.80 -6.58 15.49
C ARG A 203 -5.48 -7.28 15.22
N SER A 204 -4.55 -7.10 16.15
CA SER A 204 -3.31 -7.86 16.23
C SER A 204 -3.37 -9.04 17.19
N GLY A 205 -2.55 -10.05 16.90
CA GLY A 205 -2.30 -11.22 17.75
C GLY A 205 -3.24 -12.41 17.56
N THR A 206 -4.35 -12.26 16.83
CA THR A 206 -5.37 -13.32 16.70
C THR A 206 -6.07 -13.28 15.34
N ASN A 207 -6.48 -14.44 14.84
CA ASN A 207 -7.36 -14.59 13.68
C ASN A 207 -8.85 -14.71 14.09
N ASP A 208 -9.13 -14.78 15.39
CA ASP A 208 -10.50 -14.87 15.91
C ASP A 208 -11.27 -13.56 15.66
N LEU A 209 -12.30 -13.65 14.83
CA LEU A 209 -13.17 -12.53 14.46
C LEU A 209 -14.15 -12.14 15.59
N ASP A 210 -14.35 -13.01 16.60
CA ASP A 210 -15.12 -12.71 17.81
C ASP A 210 -14.30 -12.00 18.89
N THR A 211 -12.96 -11.96 18.80
CA THR A 211 -12.14 -11.16 19.70
C THR A 211 -12.40 -9.67 19.46
N LYS A 212 -12.87 -8.93 20.46
CA LYS A 212 -13.10 -7.47 20.39
C LYS A 212 -11.88 -6.70 19.86
N HIS A 213 -12.08 -5.77 18.92
CA HIS A 213 -11.04 -4.81 18.51
C HIS A 213 -10.70 -3.86 19.67
N HIS A 214 -9.41 -3.56 19.88
CA HIS A 214 -9.01 -2.58 20.89
C HIS A 214 -9.43 -1.14 20.52
N ALA A 215 -9.54 -0.84 19.23
CA ALA A 215 -10.11 0.40 18.73
C ALA A 215 -10.80 0.18 17.37
N ALA A 216 -11.86 0.94 17.13
CA ALA A 216 -12.44 1.15 15.81
C ALA A 216 -12.46 2.66 15.55
N HIS A 217 -11.83 3.09 14.48
CA HIS A 217 -11.73 4.49 14.12
C HIS A 217 -12.64 4.75 12.93
N ALA A 218 -13.59 5.69 13.08
CA ALA A 218 -14.20 6.33 11.91
C ALA A 218 -13.11 7.14 11.21
N ILE A 219 -12.93 6.90 9.91
CA ILE A 219 -11.85 7.50 9.13
C ILE A 219 -12.24 8.94 8.81
N SER A 220 -11.83 9.85 9.69
CA SER A 220 -12.28 11.26 9.71
C SER A 220 -13.80 11.42 9.84
N ALA A 221 -14.24 12.63 10.20
CA ALA A 221 -15.67 12.99 10.18
C ALA A 221 -16.10 13.44 8.78
N THR A 222 -15.70 12.70 7.74
CA THR A 222 -15.89 13.02 6.32
C THR A 222 -16.64 11.91 5.59
N ARG A 223 -17.61 12.27 4.76
CA ARG A 223 -18.34 11.32 3.92
C ARG A 223 -17.51 10.93 2.70
N ILE A 224 -17.70 9.73 2.17
CA ILE A 224 -16.95 9.20 1.01
C ILE A 224 -17.91 8.87 -0.13
N SER A 225 -17.62 9.37 -1.33
CA SER A 225 -18.35 9.04 -2.55
C SER A 225 -17.69 7.85 -3.23
N LEU A 226 -18.28 6.65 -3.10
CA LEU A 226 -17.74 5.44 -3.75
C LEU A 226 -17.77 5.55 -5.28
N PHE A 227 -18.68 6.36 -5.83
CA PHE A 227 -18.83 6.67 -7.25
C PHE A 227 -18.13 7.96 -7.68
N GLY A 228 -17.55 8.72 -6.74
CA GLY A 228 -16.72 9.89 -7.04
C GLY A 228 -15.23 9.63 -6.84
N GLY A 229 -14.84 8.51 -6.21
CA GLY A 229 -13.45 8.18 -5.87
C GLY A 229 -12.84 9.08 -4.77
N VAL A 230 -13.63 9.99 -4.18
CA VAL A 230 -13.14 11.06 -3.30
C VAL A 230 -13.91 11.15 -1.98
N ALA A 231 -13.20 11.52 -0.92
CA ALA A 231 -13.76 11.89 0.38
C ALA A 231 -14.10 13.39 0.45
N GLU A 232 -15.01 13.76 1.35
CA GLU A 232 -15.21 15.15 1.76
C GLU A 232 -13.91 15.73 2.33
N SER A 233 -13.71 17.03 2.14
CA SER A 233 -12.55 17.73 2.69
C SER A 233 -12.96 19.07 3.27
N THR A 234 -12.14 19.61 4.16
CA THR A 234 -12.29 20.97 4.69
C THR A 234 -11.16 21.82 4.13
N ARG A 235 -11.48 22.96 3.52
CA ARG A 235 -10.49 23.97 3.15
C ARG A 235 -10.55 25.13 4.13
N TYR A 236 -9.40 25.63 4.58
CA TYR A 236 -9.35 26.89 5.29
C TYR A 236 -9.30 28.01 4.26
N VAL A 237 -10.35 28.82 4.19
CA VAL A 237 -10.30 30.08 3.45
C VAL A 237 -9.71 31.11 4.39
N ALA A 238 -8.67 31.83 3.94
CA ALA A 238 -8.19 32.99 4.67
C ALA A 238 -9.39 33.89 4.94
N SER A 239 -9.66 34.17 6.21
CA SER A 239 -10.69 35.15 6.57
C SER A 239 -10.34 36.41 5.81
N SER A 240 -11.27 36.96 5.04
CA SER A 240 -11.11 38.31 4.51
C SER A 240 -11.10 39.23 5.72
N GLN A 241 -9.91 39.45 6.30
CA GLN A 241 -9.69 40.48 7.28
C GLN A 241 -10.24 41.74 6.64
N GLY A 242 -11.33 42.26 7.19
CA GLY A 242 -11.89 43.51 6.74
C GLY A 242 -10.74 44.50 6.69
N SER A 243 -10.55 45.10 5.51
CA SER A 243 -9.50 46.09 5.26
C SER A 243 -9.37 46.98 6.49
N SER A 244 -8.24 46.87 7.19
CA SER A 244 -8.05 47.51 8.49
C SER A 244 -8.50 48.96 8.37
N PRO A 245 -9.37 49.47 9.27
CA PRO A 245 -9.52 50.90 9.42
C PRO A 245 -8.13 51.53 9.48
N GLY A 246 -7.95 52.64 8.74
CA GLY A 246 -6.64 53.29 8.60
C GLY A 246 -6.01 53.58 9.97
N PRO A 247 -4.67 53.63 10.06
CA PRO A 247 -3.96 53.70 11.32
C PRO A 247 -4.46 54.87 12.18
N ASN A 248 -5.13 54.54 13.28
CA ASN A 248 -5.48 55.52 14.31
C ASN A 248 -4.16 56.03 14.95
N PRO A 249 -3.97 57.35 15.18
CA PRO A 249 -2.68 57.87 15.64
C PRO A 249 -2.21 57.23 16.94
N SER A 250 -0.93 56.83 16.98
CA SER A 250 -0.33 56.15 18.13
C SER A 250 -0.26 57.07 19.36
N PRO A 251 -0.80 56.65 20.53
CA PRO A 251 -0.40 57.21 21.81
C PRO A 251 1.10 56.94 22.08
N ALA A 252 1.71 57.76 22.93
CA ALA A 252 3.15 57.76 23.18
C ALA A 252 3.62 56.57 24.07
N PRO A 253 4.91 56.18 24.01
CA PRO A 253 5.44 55.07 24.81
C PRO A 253 5.44 55.36 26.31
N GLY A 254 4.73 54.54 27.09
CA GLY A 254 4.83 54.50 28.56
C GLY A 254 5.92 53.52 29.01
N THR A 255 6.74 53.92 29.99
CA THR A 255 7.85 53.14 30.56
C THR A 255 7.41 52.35 31.81
N SER A 256 7.83 51.10 31.96
CA SER A 256 7.88 50.37 33.26
C SER A 256 8.62 49.02 33.20
N PRO A 257 9.07 48.44 34.34
CA PRO A 257 10.37 47.76 34.40
C PRO A 257 10.39 46.33 34.98
N GLY A 258 11.57 45.67 34.90
CA GLY A 258 12.08 44.81 35.97
C GLY A 258 12.12 43.28 35.72
N PRO A 259 13.31 42.65 35.73
CA PRO A 259 13.46 41.19 35.80
C PRO A 259 13.55 40.67 37.26
N GLY A 260 12.92 39.53 37.55
CA GLY A 260 12.98 38.85 38.85
C GLY A 260 13.70 37.48 38.80
N PRO A 261 14.43 37.06 39.86
CA PRO A 261 15.19 35.80 39.88
C PRO A 261 14.40 34.57 40.42
N GLY A 262 14.97 33.37 40.21
CA GLY A 262 14.43 32.06 40.68
C GLY A 262 14.54 31.81 42.20
N PRO A 263 14.15 30.62 42.71
CA PRO A 263 14.97 29.38 42.62
C PRO A 263 14.10 28.13 42.27
N THR A 264 14.39 26.83 42.49
CA THR A 264 15.40 26.09 43.29
C THR A 264 15.63 24.66 42.71
N SER A 265 16.72 23.98 43.10
CA SER A 265 17.01 22.55 42.82
C SER A 265 16.42 21.60 43.87
N GLY A 266 16.05 20.37 43.49
CA GLY A 266 15.63 19.29 44.40
C GLY A 266 16.39 17.99 44.17
N THR A 267 17.00 17.44 45.23
CA THR A 267 17.79 16.20 45.24
C THR A 267 17.01 15.01 45.80
N GLY A 268 17.39 13.78 45.42
CA GLY A 268 16.81 12.57 46.01
C GLY A 268 17.46 11.28 45.48
N PRO A 269 18.29 10.57 46.28
CA PRO A 269 18.89 9.29 45.91
C PRO A 269 18.07 8.10 46.41
N SER A 270 18.18 6.94 45.74
CA SER A 270 17.92 5.64 46.37
C SER A 270 18.69 4.54 45.65
N ALA A 271 19.36 3.68 46.40
CA ALA A 271 20.11 2.54 45.91
C ALA A 271 19.82 1.32 46.79
N THR A 272 19.60 0.15 46.16
CA THR A 272 19.68 -1.16 46.85
C THR A 272 20.18 -2.24 45.87
N PRO A 273 21.20 -3.04 46.23
CA PRO A 273 21.75 -4.11 45.38
C PRO A 273 21.34 -5.54 45.83
N GLY A 274 21.57 -6.53 44.94
CA GLY A 274 21.50 -7.98 45.22
C GLY A 274 20.92 -8.77 44.05
N ALA A 275 21.32 -10.01 43.73
CA ALA A 275 22.42 -10.82 44.25
C ALA A 275 22.85 -11.91 43.21
N ALA A 276 24.05 -12.47 43.39
CA ALA A 276 24.46 -13.78 42.87
C ALA A 276 24.71 -14.72 44.08
N PRO A 277 25.09 -16.01 43.97
CA PRO A 277 25.27 -16.89 42.80
C PRO A 277 24.58 -18.29 42.95
N THR A 278 24.72 -19.21 41.96
CA THR A 278 25.05 -20.65 42.22
C THR A 278 25.32 -21.47 40.93
N PRO A 279 26.27 -22.43 40.94
CA PRO A 279 26.51 -23.38 39.85
C PRO A 279 26.03 -24.83 40.13
N ARG A 280 25.78 -25.60 39.06
CA ARG A 280 25.58 -27.07 39.00
C ARG A 280 25.78 -27.51 37.53
N ALA A 281 26.19 -28.74 37.19
CA ALA A 281 26.82 -29.85 37.91
C ALA A 281 27.51 -30.76 36.88
N SER A 282 28.50 -31.54 37.30
CA SER A 282 29.20 -32.53 36.47
C SER A 282 28.33 -33.77 36.16
N GLY A 283 28.40 -34.27 34.92
CA GLY A 283 27.76 -35.51 34.46
C GLY A 283 28.79 -36.65 34.25
N PRO A 284 28.43 -37.94 34.43
CA PRO A 284 29.41 -39.01 34.58
C PRO A 284 29.74 -39.83 33.31
N ALA A 285 30.93 -40.45 33.37
CA ALA A 285 31.35 -41.74 32.83
C ALA A 285 30.90 -42.19 31.42
N SER A 286 31.88 -42.32 30.52
CA SER A 286 31.79 -43.02 29.24
C SER A 286 31.71 -44.55 29.40
N MET A 287 30.72 -45.18 28.75
CA MET A 287 30.68 -46.65 28.55
C MET A 287 31.48 -47.07 27.30
N PRO A 288 31.96 -48.33 27.23
CA PRO A 288 32.72 -48.84 26.08
C PRO A 288 31.86 -49.06 24.84
N ALA A 289 32.46 -48.90 23.65
CA ALA A 289 31.77 -48.94 22.36
C ALA A 289 31.38 -50.38 21.93
N PRO A 290 30.15 -50.60 21.42
CA PRO A 290 29.77 -51.87 20.78
C PRO A 290 30.47 -52.10 19.44
N ALA A 291 30.59 -53.37 19.05
CA ALA A 291 31.18 -53.76 17.76
C ALA A 291 30.32 -53.28 16.56
N PRO A 292 30.91 -53.09 15.36
CA PRO A 292 30.20 -52.55 14.20
C PRO A 292 29.07 -53.47 13.74
N GLY A 293 27.83 -52.97 13.77
CA GLY A 293 26.69 -53.61 13.13
C GLY A 293 26.78 -53.54 11.59
N PRO A 294 25.99 -54.36 10.86
CA PRO A 294 25.95 -54.32 9.40
C PRO A 294 25.58 -52.92 8.89
N PRO A 295 26.08 -52.52 7.71
CA PRO A 295 25.87 -51.17 7.17
C PRO A 295 24.36 -50.86 7.08
N PRO A 296 23.88 -49.76 7.68
CA PRO A 296 22.46 -49.43 7.68
C PRO A 296 21.91 -49.31 6.26
N ALA A 297 20.70 -49.86 6.04
CA ALA A 297 19.96 -49.60 4.82
C ALA A 297 19.86 -48.09 4.58
N ALA A 298 20.07 -47.66 3.33
CA ALA A 298 20.21 -46.25 2.98
C ALA A 298 19.06 -45.42 3.57
N ALA A 299 19.40 -44.54 4.51
CA ALA A 299 18.40 -43.76 5.23
C ALA A 299 17.56 -42.96 4.23
N PRO A 300 16.22 -42.90 4.39
CA PRO A 300 15.36 -42.17 3.47
C PRO A 300 15.86 -40.74 3.32
N SER A 301 16.06 -40.33 2.07
CA SER A 301 16.63 -39.03 1.72
C SER A 301 15.96 -37.93 2.53
N LYS A 302 16.75 -37.22 3.36
CA LYS A 302 16.23 -36.14 4.20
C LYS A 302 15.49 -35.16 3.30
N ASN A 303 14.18 -35.08 3.51
CA ASN A 303 13.27 -34.29 2.70
C ASN A 303 13.86 -32.87 2.57
N ARG A 304 14.30 -32.49 1.36
CA ARG A 304 15.14 -31.32 1.16
C ARG A 304 14.28 -30.08 1.38
N GLU A 305 14.33 -29.56 2.60
CA GLU A 305 13.51 -28.42 3.02
C GLU A 305 13.66 -27.29 2.01
N SER A 306 12.53 -26.87 1.44
CA SER A 306 12.55 -26.11 0.20
C SER A 306 12.99 -24.67 0.47
N GLN A 307 14.12 -24.28 -0.11
CA GLN A 307 14.78 -23.02 0.18
C GLN A 307 14.27 -21.90 -0.73
N ASP A 308 13.84 -20.79 -0.14
CA ASP A 308 13.47 -19.60 -0.90
C ASP A 308 14.71 -19.05 -1.66
N MET A 309 14.50 -18.71 -2.94
CA MET A 309 15.53 -18.20 -3.86
C MET A 309 15.10 -16.83 -4.39
N ILE A 310 16.02 -15.87 -4.43
CA ILE A 310 15.83 -14.59 -5.10
C ILE A 310 16.77 -14.52 -6.28
N SER A 311 16.26 -14.22 -7.48
CA SER A 311 17.09 -13.85 -8.62
C SER A 311 16.93 -12.36 -8.94
N SER A 312 18.04 -11.68 -9.20
CA SER A 312 18.07 -10.31 -9.69
C SER A 312 18.53 -10.33 -11.15
N VAL A 313 17.66 -9.91 -12.04
CA VAL A 313 17.92 -9.75 -13.48
C VAL A 313 18.06 -8.26 -13.78
N GLN A 314 19.14 -7.88 -14.43
CA GLN A 314 19.40 -6.53 -14.91
C GLN A 314 19.48 -6.57 -16.44
N LEU A 315 18.91 -5.57 -17.11
CA LEU A 315 19.03 -5.36 -18.56
C LEU A 315 18.77 -3.90 -18.91
N VAL A 316 19.06 -3.53 -20.15
CA VAL A 316 18.78 -2.20 -20.71
C VAL A 316 17.81 -2.37 -21.89
N VAL A 317 16.71 -1.61 -21.90
CA VAL A 317 15.86 -1.46 -23.08
C VAL A 317 16.26 -0.16 -23.79
N GLU A 318 16.87 -0.32 -24.94
CA GLU A 318 17.37 0.76 -25.80
C GLU A 318 16.25 1.31 -26.70
N GLY A 319 16.47 2.50 -27.27
CA GLY A 319 15.51 3.15 -28.16
C GLY A 319 14.25 3.69 -27.48
N ILE A 320 14.19 3.69 -26.13
CA ILE A 320 13.10 4.29 -25.34
C ILE A 320 13.65 5.46 -24.49
N ASP A 321 13.01 6.62 -24.63
CA ASP A 321 13.22 7.82 -23.83
C ASP A 321 12.54 7.66 -22.46
N TYR A 322 13.36 7.52 -21.40
CA TYR A 322 12.87 7.36 -20.02
C TYR A 322 12.10 8.60 -19.51
N VAL A 323 12.44 9.81 -19.94
CA VAL A 323 11.76 11.04 -19.51
C VAL A 323 10.35 11.07 -20.08
N ARG A 324 10.19 10.75 -21.37
CA ARG A 324 8.87 10.62 -22.00
C ARG A 324 8.06 9.46 -21.42
N LEU A 325 8.70 8.33 -21.11
CA LEU A 325 8.05 7.17 -20.51
C LEU A 325 7.53 7.50 -19.10
N SER A 326 8.36 8.07 -18.24
CA SER A 326 7.99 8.43 -16.86
C SER A 326 7.01 9.60 -16.76
N ALA A 327 6.97 10.49 -17.77
CA ALA A 327 5.94 11.53 -17.89
C ALA A 327 4.53 10.99 -18.25
N ASN A 328 4.38 9.69 -18.53
CA ASN A 328 3.09 9.07 -18.81
C ASN A 328 2.90 7.78 -18.00
N ALA A 329 2.25 7.90 -16.83
CA ALA A 329 2.00 6.79 -15.91
C ALA A 329 1.35 5.56 -16.58
N PHE A 330 0.42 5.74 -17.52
CA PHE A 330 -0.23 4.64 -18.23
C PHE A 330 0.75 3.85 -19.12
N ILE A 331 1.59 4.55 -19.88
CA ILE A 331 2.62 3.87 -20.70
C ILE A 331 3.70 3.27 -19.81
N PHE A 332 4.10 3.95 -18.73
CA PHE A 332 5.07 3.47 -17.75
C PHE A 332 4.63 2.16 -17.08
N ASP A 333 3.38 2.07 -16.62
CA ASP A 333 2.85 0.86 -15.97
C ASP A 333 2.54 -0.26 -16.97
N ASN A 334 2.11 0.05 -18.20
CA ASN A 334 1.98 -0.95 -19.26
C ASN A 334 3.36 -1.50 -19.69
N PHE A 335 4.37 -0.65 -19.81
CA PHE A 335 5.76 -1.07 -20.07
C PHE A 335 6.29 -1.97 -18.94
N ARG A 336 6.11 -1.55 -17.68
CA ARG A 336 6.45 -2.38 -16.51
C ARG A 336 5.71 -3.72 -16.53
N THR A 337 4.46 -3.74 -16.99
CA THR A 337 3.65 -4.95 -17.12
C THR A 337 4.14 -5.86 -18.24
N ALA A 338 4.55 -5.32 -19.39
CA ALA A 338 5.16 -6.05 -20.49
C ALA A 338 6.50 -6.70 -20.09
N VAL A 339 7.36 -5.99 -19.35
CA VAL A 339 8.60 -6.55 -18.79
C VAL A 339 8.30 -7.74 -17.87
N LYS A 340 7.34 -7.59 -16.94
CA LYS A 340 6.91 -8.69 -16.05
C LYS A 340 6.31 -9.87 -16.82
N ALA A 341 5.53 -9.59 -17.86
CA ALA A 341 4.94 -10.63 -18.70
C ALA A 341 6.00 -11.41 -19.47
N SER A 342 7.01 -10.73 -20.02
CA SER A 342 8.13 -11.35 -20.74
C SER A 342 8.90 -12.33 -19.85
N LEU A 343 9.28 -11.91 -18.64
CA LEU A 343 9.97 -12.77 -17.68
C LEU A 343 9.13 -13.97 -17.24
N ALA A 344 7.82 -13.78 -16.99
CA ALA A 344 6.92 -14.85 -16.59
C ALA A 344 6.57 -15.82 -17.74
N ALA A 345 6.54 -15.35 -18.99
CA ALA A 345 6.26 -16.18 -20.16
C ALA A 345 7.48 -17.02 -20.57
N PHE A 346 8.69 -16.46 -20.44
CA PHE A 346 9.92 -17.12 -20.88
C PHE A 346 10.40 -18.21 -19.90
N PHE A 347 10.14 -18.07 -18.60
CA PHE A 347 10.63 -19.00 -17.58
C PHE A 347 9.50 -19.80 -16.93
N GLN A 348 9.44 -21.10 -17.24
CA GLN A 348 8.44 -22.02 -16.69
C GLN A 348 8.47 -22.01 -15.15
N GLY A 349 7.29 -21.82 -14.53
CA GLY A 349 7.14 -21.75 -13.07
C GLY A 349 7.32 -20.34 -12.47
N VAL A 350 7.75 -19.35 -13.26
CA VAL A 350 7.75 -17.93 -12.85
C VAL A 350 6.42 -17.28 -13.20
N THR A 351 5.75 -16.66 -12.23
CA THR A 351 4.48 -15.94 -12.45
C THR A 351 4.66 -14.42 -12.36
N LYS A 352 3.76 -13.65 -12.99
CA LYS A 352 3.83 -12.16 -12.98
C LYS A 352 3.87 -11.56 -11.56
N THR A 353 3.32 -12.24 -10.55
CA THR A 353 3.33 -11.82 -9.14
C THR A 353 4.65 -12.08 -8.44
N MET A 354 5.46 -13.03 -8.92
CA MET A 354 6.83 -13.28 -8.42
C MET A 354 7.81 -12.20 -8.89
N VAL A 355 7.48 -11.45 -9.95
CA VAL A 355 8.37 -10.45 -10.58
C VAL A 355 8.07 -9.02 -10.09
N SER A 356 9.09 -8.38 -9.51
CA SER A 356 9.12 -6.96 -9.16
C SER A 356 10.03 -6.22 -10.14
N VAL A 357 9.61 -5.07 -10.69
CA VAL A 357 10.38 -4.35 -11.71
C VAL A 357 10.55 -2.88 -11.31
N VAL A 358 11.81 -2.45 -11.22
CA VAL A 358 12.24 -1.06 -11.09
C VAL A 358 12.81 -0.60 -12.43
N LEU A 359 12.46 0.62 -12.82
CA LEU A 359 12.95 1.27 -14.04
C LEU A 359 13.79 2.49 -13.63
N SER A 360 14.88 2.77 -14.35
CA SER A 360 15.69 3.98 -14.18
C SER A 360 16.21 4.52 -15.52
N ALA A 361 16.79 5.72 -15.47
CA ALA A 361 17.24 6.48 -16.64
C ALA A 361 18.59 5.98 -17.24
N GLY A 362 18.92 6.52 -18.43
CA GLY A 362 20.12 6.17 -19.19
C GLY A 362 19.90 4.96 -20.09
N SER A 363 19.08 5.14 -21.14
CA SER A 363 18.17 4.11 -21.69
C SER A 363 17.23 3.56 -20.59
N VAL A 364 16.18 2.80 -20.93
CA VAL A 364 15.29 2.28 -19.87
C VAL A 364 15.95 1.08 -19.21
N ARG A 365 16.71 1.34 -18.16
CA ARG A 365 17.38 0.32 -17.35
C ARG A 365 16.32 -0.41 -16.52
N VAL A 366 16.32 -1.72 -16.59
CA VAL A 366 15.36 -2.60 -15.93
C VAL A 366 16.10 -3.41 -14.89
N ALA A 367 15.74 -3.22 -13.62
CA ALA A 367 16.12 -4.11 -12.53
C ALA A 367 14.88 -4.92 -12.11
N ALA A 368 14.88 -6.21 -12.43
CA ALA A 368 13.82 -7.14 -12.09
C ALA A 368 14.27 -8.09 -10.98
N THR A 369 13.44 -8.24 -9.94
CA THR A 369 13.64 -9.21 -8.86
C THR A 369 12.57 -10.29 -8.94
N VAL A 370 12.98 -11.54 -9.08
CA VAL A 370 12.12 -12.72 -9.11
C VAL A 370 12.29 -13.49 -7.81
N ILE A 371 11.19 -13.77 -7.10
CA ILE A 371 11.22 -14.49 -5.82
C ILE A 371 10.54 -15.85 -5.99
N GLY A 372 11.34 -16.91 -5.94
CA GLY A 372 10.90 -18.30 -5.93
C GLY A 372 10.76 -18.80 -4.50
N LYS A 373 9.61 -19.39 -4.19
CA LYS A 373 9.32 -20.07 -2.91
C LYS A 373 8.95 -21.51 -3.12
N GLY A 374 9.31 -22.38 -2.18
CA GLY A 374 8.99 -23.80 -2.28
C GLY A 374 9.50 -24.40 -3.60
N SER A 375 8.66 -25.18 -4.28
CA SER A 375 8.96 -25.81 -5.57
C SER A 375 9.36 -24.84 -6.71
N SER A 376 9.05 -23.54 -6.60
CA SER A 376 9.51 -22.54 -7.59
C SER A 376 10.96 -22.09 -7.39
N SER A 377 11.66 -22.56 -6.35
CA SER A 377 13.08 -22.28 -6.11
C SER A 377 14.00 -22.82 -7.21
N ASP A 378 13.76 -24.05 -7.67
CA ASP A 378 14.52 -24.64 -8.78
C ASP A 378 14.20 -23.94 -10.12
N ALA A 379 12.96 -23.48 -10.33
CA ALA A 379 12.62 -22.66 -11.50
C ALA A 379 13.43 -21.34 -11.54
N VAL A 380 13.58 -20.65 -10.40
CA VAL A 380 14.37 -19.42 -10.30
C VAL A 380 15.88 -19.66 -10.44
N ARG A 381 16.40 -20.81 -9.96
CA ARG A 381 17.77 -21.23 -10.23
C ARG A 381 17.98 -21.49 -11.72
N ASN A 382 17.13 -22.31 -12.32
CA ASN A 382 17.21 -22.69 -13.73
C ASN A 382 17.12 -21.45 -14.62
N MET A 383 16.18 -20.53 -14.36
CA MET A 383 16.11 -19.21 -15.02
C MET A 383 17.44 -18.47 -14.98
N THR A 384 18.08 -18.39 -13.82
CA THR A 384 19.35 -17.66 -13.67
C THR A 384 20.48 -18.32 -14.48
N SER A 385 20.60 -19.65 -14.42
CA SER A 385 21.59 -20.39 -15.22
C SER A 385 21.30 -20.32 -16.72
N SER A 386 20.03 -20.35 -17.13
CA SER A 386 19.65 -20.18 -18.53
C SER A 386 19.99 -18.77 -19.03
N LEU A 387 19.75 -17.72 -18.25
CA LEU A 387 20.13 -16.33 -18.58
C LEU A 387 21.64 -16.06 -18.66
N GLN A 388 22.49 -17.02 -18.31
CA GLN A 388 23.95 -16.95 -18.54
C GLN A 388 24.36 -17.46 -19.94
N SER A 389 23.45 -18.06 -20.70
CA SER A 389 23.69 -18.51 -22.07
C SER A 389 23.31 -17.44 -23.08
N ALA A 390 24.23 -17.08 -23.98
CA ALA A 390 24.01 -16.04 -25.00
C ALA A 390 22.76 -16.30 -25.87
N SER A 391 22.56 -17.52 -26.37
CA SER A 391 21.39 -17.86 -27.21
C SER A 391 20.05 -17.74 -26.47
N VAL A 392 20.05 -17.91 -25.15
CA VAL A 392 18.88 -17.68 -24.29
C VAL A 392 18.67 -16.18 -24.07
N GLN A 393 19.75 -15.41 -23.86
CA GLN A 393 19.68 -13.95 -23.78
C GLN A 393 19.11 -13.35 -25.07
N ASP A 394 19.54 -13.83 -26.24
CA ASP A 394 19.03 -13.37 -27.55
C ASP A 394 17.53 -13.67 -27.69
N SER A 395 17.11 -14.91 -27.40
CA SER A 395 15.71 -15.33 -27.46
C SER A 395 14.82 -14.54 -26.51
N PHE A 396 15.29 -14.29 -25.28
CA PHE A 396 14.58 -13.48 -24.28
C PHE A 396 14.52 -12.00 -24.69
N SER A 397 15.61 -11.47 -25.26
CA SER A 397 15.68 -10.10 -25.77
C SER A 397 14.69 -9.87 -26.90
N GLN A 398 14.57 -10.81 -27.85
CA GLN A 398 13.58 -10.75 -28.93
C GLN A 398 12.14 -10.74 -28.39
N LEU A 399 11.81 -11.65 -27.47
CA LEU A 399 10.48 -11.68 -26.82
C LEU A 399 10.19 -10.36 -26.08
N LEU A 400 11.15 -9.82 -25.34
CA LEU A 400 10.97 -8.58 -24.60
C LEU A 400 10.80 -7.38 -25.55
N VAL A 401 11.53 -7.32 -26.66
CA VAL A 401 11.36 -6.29 -27.70
C VAL A 401 9.95 -6.36 -28.31
N GLU A 402 9.45 -7.56 -28.61
CA GLU A 402 8.09 -7.77 -29.13
C GLU A 402 7.03 -7.28 -28.12
N GLN A 403 7.13 -7.72 -26.86
CA GLN A 403 6.20 -7.34 -25.79
C GLN A 403 6.24 -5.83 -25.48
N VAL A 404 7.42 -5.19 -25.54
CA VAL A 404 7.56 -3.73 -25.39
C VAL A 404 6.94 -2.99 -26.58
N ARG A 405 7.13 -3.47 -27.82
CA ARG A 405 6.52 -2.85 -29.01
C ARG A 405 5.00 -2.99 -29.03
N ALA A 406 4.45 -4.03 -28.40
CA ALA A 406 3.01 -4.22 -28.23
C ALA A 406 2.36 -3.32 -27.16
N VAL A 407 3.13 -2.55 -26.39
CA VAL A 407 2.59 -1.60 -25.40
C VAL A 407 1.85 -0.45 -26.09
N PRO A 408 0.56 -0.21 -25.78
CA PRO A 408 -0.21 0.88 -26.39
C PRO A 408 0.48 2.24 -26.24
N SER A 409 0.56 2.98 -27.34
CA SER A 409 1.18 4.31 -27.44
C SER A 409 2.69 4.38 -27.13
N ILE A 410 3.41 3.27 -27.00
CA ILE A 410 4.87 3.27 -26.70
C ILE A 410 5.71 4.04 -27.72
N ALA A 411 5.24 4.17 -28.96
CA ALA A 411 5.88 4.93 -30.03
C ALA A 411 6.17 6.39 -29.67
N ILE A 412 5.36 7.04 -28.81
CA ILE A 412 5.63 8.43 -28.39
C ILE A 412 6.87 8.55 -27.50
N CYS A 413 7.25 7.44 -26.85
CA CYS A 413 8.43 7.30 -26.01
C CYS A 413 9.64 6.74 -26.78
N GLN A 414 9.51 6.40 -28.07
CA GLN A 414 10.64 5.89 -28.85
C GLN A 414 11.59 7.02 -29.25
N SER A 415 12.88 6.79 -29.05
CA SER A 415 14.01 7.63 -29.48
C SER A 415 14.86 6.98 -30.57
N GLY A 416 14.62 5.70 -30.87
CA GLY A 416 15.32 4.91 -31.88
C GLY A 416 14.74 3.50 -32.02
N ALA A 417 15.49 2.59 -32.64
CA ALA A 417 15.09 1.19 -32.73
C ALA A 417 15.07 0.55 -31.33
N VAL A 418 13.93 -0.04 -30.94
CA VAL A 418 13.82 -0.75 -29.67
C VAL A 418 14.63 -2.04 -29.72
N ALA A 419 15.62 -2.15 -28.84
CA ALA A 419 16.50 -3.29 -28.64
C ALA A 419 16.68 -3.58 -27.13
N VAL A 420 17.25 -4.72 -26.80
CA VAL A 420 17.56 -5.12 -25.41
C VAL A 420 19.03 -5.52 -25.34
N SER A 421 19.74 -5.03 -24.32
CA SER A 421 21.17 -5.31 -24.12
C SER A 421 21.51 -5.47 -22.63
N GLY A 422 22.73 -5.91 -22.34
CA GLY A 422 23.26 -5.97 -20.98
C GLY A 422 22.53 -6.94 -20.04
N VAL A 423 21.93 -8.02 -20.57
CA VAL A 423 21.20 -9.01 -19.78
C VAL A 423 22.15 -9.74 -18.83
N ASN A 424 21.93 -9.59 -17.53
CA ASN A 424 22.72 -10.23 -16.48
C ASN A 424 21.79 -10.74 -15.37
N ALA A 425 22.01 -11.97 -14.90
CA ALA A 425 21.20 -12.60 -13.86
C ALA A 425 22.07 -13.14 -12.72
N THR A 426 21.70 -12.82 -11.49
CA THR A 426 22.39 -13.23 -10.25
C THR A 426 21.39 -13.89 -9.30
N VAL A 427 21.74 -15.03 -8.71
CA VAL A 427 20.90 -15.75 -7.75
C VAL A 427 21.45 -15.64 -6.33
N PHE A 428 20.55 -15.34 -5.39
CA PHE A 428 20.81 -15.24 -3.97
C PHE A 428 19.95 -16.29 -3.25
N GLN A 429 20.63 -17.24 -2.61
CA GLN A 429 20.02 -18.28 -1.80
C GLN A 429 19.72 -17.75 -0.40
N ILE A 430 18.46 -17.82 0.04
CA ILE A 430 18.11 -17.45 1.41
C ILE A 430 18.38 -18.65 2.31
N GLY A 431 19.41 -18.55 3.15
CA GLY A 431 19.87 -19.64 4.01
C GLY A 431 18.76 -20.20 4.92
N GLY A 432 18.48 -21.50 4.78
CA GLY A 432 17.41 -22.19 5.51
C GLY A 432 17.75 -22.47 6.96
N SER A 433 17.27 -21.62 7.86
CA SER A 433 16.83 -22.00 9.22
C SER A 433 15.98 -20.87 9.79
N THR A 434 14.65 -21.06 9.80
CA THR A 434 13.72 -20.04 10.34
C THR A 434 13.64 -20.08 11.86
N SER A 435 14.79 -19.98 12.54
CA SER A 435 14.80 -19.34 13.85
C SER A 435 14.36 -17.88 13.70
N SER A 436 13.71 -17.31 14.71
CA SER A 436 13.19 -15.93 14.67
C SER A 436 14.28 -14.87 14.43
N ALA A 437 15.54 -15.18 14.77
CA ALA A 437 16.72 -14.36 14.48
C ALA A 437 17.02 -14.25 12.97
N GLY A 438 16.84 -15.32 12.20
CA GLY A 438 17.18 -15.37 10.77
C GLY A 438 16.38 -14.39 9.89
N ARG A 439 15.15 -14.04 10.28
CA ARG A 439 14.29 -13.12 9.49
C ARG A 439 14.84 -11.69 9.38
N ARG A 440 15.65 -11.22 10.34
CA ARG A 440 16.36 -9.92 10.20
C ARG A 440 17.46 -10.01 9.14
N GLY A 441 18.13 -11.17 9.06
CA GLY A 441 19.09 -11.48 8.01
C GLY A 441 18.47 -11.35 6.62
N VAL A 442 17.34 -12.03 6.37
CA VAL A 442 16.69 -12.01 5.04
C VAL A 442 16.33 -10.60 4.55
N LEU A 443 15.80 -9.74 5.42
CA LEU A 443 15.48 -8.36 5.03
C LEU A 443 16.75 -7.53 4.79
N SER A 444 17.80 -7.75 5.60
CA SER A 444 19.11 -7.14 5.40
C SER A 444 19.76 -7.58 4.08
N THR A 445 19.72 -8.88 3.75
CA THR A 445 20.23 -9.42 2.48
C THR A 445 19.41 -8.92 1.28
N LEU A 446 18.09 -8.80 1.40
CA LEU A 446 17.25 -8.23 0.33
C LEU A 446 17.55 -6.74 0.13
N LEU A 447 17.68 -5.96 1.22
CA LEU A 447 18.08 -4.56 1.14
C LEU A 447 19.50 -4.40 0.61
N ALA A 448 20.43 -5.28 0.97
CA ALA A 448 21.79 -5.31 0.43
C ALA A 448 21.83 -5.70 -1.05
N ALA A 449 21.00 -6.64 -1.50
CA ALA A 449 20.88 -7.00 -2.92
C ALA A 449 20.25 -5.86 -3.76
N ILE A 450 19.23 -5.19 -3.22
CA ILE A 450 18.64 -3.99 -3.84
C ILE A 450 19.64 -2.83 -3.86
N ALA A 451 20.36 -2.59 -2.76
CA ALA A 451 21.40 -1.57 -2.67
C ALA A 451 22.60 -1.88 -3.58
N ALA A 452 22.99 -3.15 -3.74
CA ALA A 452 24.03 -3.57 -4.66
C ALA A 452 23.58 -3.42 -6.12
N ALA A 453 22.32 -3.76 -6.45
CA ALA A 453 21.76 -3.52 -7.78
C ALA A 453 21.70 -2.02 -8.11
N LEU A 454 21.32 -1.17 -7.14
CA LEU A 454 21.37 0.29 -7.25
C LEU A 454 22.80 0.82 -7.37
N ALA A 455 23.74 0.30 -6.58
CA ALA A 455 25.15 0.70 -6.63
C ALA A 455 25.81 0.33 -7.97
N VAL A 456 25.49 -0.84 -8.53
CA VAL A 456 25.90 -1.23 -9.89
C VAL A 456 25.27 -0.30 -10.95
N ALA A 457 23.98 0.04 -10.80
CA ALA A 457 23.33 1.00 -11.72
C ALA A 457 23.97 2.41 -11.67
N VAL A 458 24.41 2.87 -10.49
CA VAL A 458 25.16 4.13 -10.31
C VAL A 458 26.58 4.02 -10.88
N ALA A 459 27.30 2.93 -10.58
CA ALA A 459 28.67 2.70 -11.05
C ALA A 459 28.77 2.59 -12.58
N LEU A 460 27.68 2.19 -13.26
CA LEU A 460 27.56 2.17 -14.73
C LEU A 460 27.21 3.55 -15.34
N GLY A 461 27.54 4.64 -14.66
CA GLY A 461 27.61 5.99 -15.22
C GLY A 461 26.30 6.80 -15.20
N ALA A 462 25.41 6.56 -14.24
CA ALA A 462 24.25 7.43 -14.06
C ALA A 462 24.66 8.76 -13.38
N PRO A 463 24.36 9.94 -13.96
CA PRO A 463 24.33 11.17 -13.17
C PRO A 463 23.20 11.09 -12.11
N PRO A 464 23.33 11.78 -10.98
CA PRO A 464 22.43 11.67 -9.83
C PRO A 464 21.00 12.16 -10.10
#